data_AF-A0A4R9QA65-F1
#
_entry.id   AF-A0A4R9QA65-F1
#
_cell.length_a   1.000
_cell.length_b   1.000
_cell.length_c   1.000
_cell.angle_alpha   90.00
_cell.angle_beta   90.00
_cell.angle_gamma   90.00
#
_symmetry.space_group_name_H-M   'P 1'
#
loop_
_entity.id
_entity.type
_entity.pdbx_description
1 polymer ?
#
loop_
_entity_poly.entity_id
_entity_poly.type
_entity_poly.pdbx_seq_one_letter_code
_entity_poly.pdbx_strand_id
1 'polypeptide(L)'
;MQFISATPNYRTELTAEGTFFMTKWIQATAYMISGRLAQRRPMPDRFTVDETNDFLGIRLLERGGNGRFIFSKIEKGGMKGRWYAGNNADPVERFIPKEDLPSYDFQGEEFYHGYSGRAENPYSFIFGNTVGLSWYYEKWDTWTQGRFNKRELTRQDRMQVLRLFVSKTSEDTDFEVSILGLMEILYTRRSFRHPHQETTNNYYELLLRSLVDSGDLSNHGNNGVAYALAPQGLTTLASYELEERRHHDNLKQQGRIGKLTGVLILIGLLQAWATYYAPGGAAVTTTPVVASPAP
;
A
#
# COMPACT_ATOMS: atom_id res chain seq x y z
N MET A 1 -63.68 58.66 14.50
CA MET A 1 -62.63 58.81 13.47
C MET A 1 -61.62 57.69 13.67
N GLN A 2 -61.74 56.60 12.91
CA GLN A 2 -60.76 55.51 12.90
C GLN A 2 -59.93 55.62 11.62
N PHE A 3 -58.62 55.74 11.78
CA PHE A 3 -57.65 55.70 10.68
C PHE A 3 -57.41 54.24 10.29
N ILE A 4 -57.65 53.91 9.01
CA ILE A 4 -57.26 52.65 8.40
C ILE A 4 -55.87 52.84 7.80
N SER A 5 -54.86 52.20 8.38
CA SER A 5 -53.52 52.11 7.81
C SER A 5 -53.44 50.93 6.85
N ALA A 6 -53.25 51.20 5.55
CA ALA A 6 -52.87 50.20 4.55
C ALA A 6 -51.35 50.18 4.43
N THR A 7 -50.72 49.07 4.82
CA THR A 7 -49.35 48.74 4.45
C THR A 7 -49.38 47.68 3.33
N PRO A 8 -48.70 47.87 2.20
CA PRO A 8 -48.59 46.83 1.18
C PRO A 8 -47.52 45.81 1.61
N ASN A 9 -47.94 44.56 1.75
CA ASN A 9 -47.04 43.42 1.93
C ASN A 9 -46.30 43.15 0.61
N TYR A 10 -45.04 43.58 0.51
CA TYR A 10 -44.11 43.10 -0.52
C TYR A 10 -43.57 41.73 -0.09
N ARG A 11 -44.35 40.67 -0.35
CA ARG A 11 -43.87 39.30 -0.27
C ARG A 11 -43.25 38.94 -1.61
N THR A 12 -41.92 38.92 -1.66
CA THR A 12 -41.12 38.53 -2.83
C THR A 12 -41.34 37.04 -3.12
N GLU A 13 -42.30 36.74 -4.00
CA GLU A 13 -42.40 35.41 -4.63
C GLU A 13 -41.26 35.27 -5.63
N LEU A 14 -40.13 34.72 -5.19
CA LEU A 14 -39.15 34.10 -6.08
C LEU A 14 -39.83 32.86 -6.69
N THR A 15 -40.50 33.06 -7.81
CA THR A 15 -41.17 32.01 -8.59
C THR A 15 -40.19 30.89 -8.94
N ALA A 16 -40.60 29.63 -8.77
CA ALA A 16 -39.80 28.42 -9.01
C ALA A 16 -39.13 28.37 -10.40
N GLU A 17 -39.69 29.07 -11.39
CA GLU A 17 -39.09 29.23 -12.71
C GLU A 17 -37.76 30.01 -12.67
N GLY A 18 -37.68 31.06 -11.86
CA GLY A 18 -36.47 31.88 -11.71
C GLY A 18 -35.30 31.09 -11.11
N THR A 19 -35.58 30.22 -10.13
CA THR A 19 -34.57 29.31 -9.56
C THR A 19 -34.09 28.29 -10.59
N PHE A 20 -34.97 27.76 -11.43
CA PHE A 20 -34.64 26.78 -12.47
C PHE A 20 -33.75 27.37 -13.58
N PHE A 21 -34.06 28.57 -14.06
CA PHE A 21 -33.24 29.28 -15.04
C PHE A 21 -31.84 29.61 -14.49
N MET A 22 -31.77 30.03 -13.23
CA MET A 22 -30.50 30.36 -12.58
C MET A 22 -29.59 29.12 -12.46
N THR A 23 -30.13 27.95 -12.09
CA THR A 23 -29.36 26.70 -11.99
C THR A 23 -28.82 26.25 -13.34
N LYS A 24 -29.63 26.30 -14.41
CA LYS A 24 -29.18 25.92 -15.77
C LYS A 24 -28.08 26.83 -16.30
N TRP A 25 -28.18 28.14 -16.07
CA TRP A 25 -27.16 29.08 -16.50
C TRP A 25 -25.82 28.89 -15.76
N ILE A 26 -25.88 28.60 -14.46
CA ILE A 26 -24.70 28.29 -13.64
C ILE A 26 -24.03 27.00 -14.13
N GLN A 27 -24.80 25.96 -14.44
CA GLN A 27 -24.30 24.70 -15.00
C GLN A 27 -23.67 24.91 -16.38
N ALA A 28 -24.36 25.57 -17.32
CA ALA A 28 -23.83 25.84 -18.64
C ALA A 28 -22.52 26.64 -18.60
N THR A 29 -22.39 27.56 -17.64
CA THR A 29 -21.16 28.32 -17.41
C THR A 29 -20.03 27.42 -16.87
N ALA A 30 -20.34 26.48 -15.98
CA ALA A 30 -19.37 25.49 -15.51
C ALA A 30 -18.85 24.59 -16.64
N TYR A 31 -19.72 24.14 -17.54
CA TYR A 31 -19.30 23.39 -18.73
C TYR A 31 -18.34 24.24 -19.57
N MET A 32 -18.67 25.49 -19.87
CA MET A 32 -17.78 26.36 -20.64
C MET A 32 -16.42 26.59 -19.95
N ILE A 33 -16.40 26.73 -18.63
CA ILE A 33 -15.14 26.86 -17.86
C ILE A 33 -14.31 25.58 -17.96
N SER A 34 -14.93 24.40 -17.81
CA SER A 34 -14.23 23.13 -18.01
C SER A 34 -13.66 23.00 -19.43
N GLY A 35 -14.41 23.42 -20.47
CA GLY A 35 -13.91 23.42 -21.85
C GLY A 35 -12.69 24.31 -22.05
N ARG A 36 -12.67 25.50 -21.42
CA ARG A 36 -11.49 26.40 -21.46
C ARG A 36 -10.30 25.77 -20.76
N LEU A 37 -10.53 25.05 -19.68
CA LEU A 37 -9.51 24.34 -18.95
C LEU A 37 -8.92 23.21 -19.79
N ALA A 38 -9.78 22.41 -20.45
CA ALA A 38 -9.37 21.36 -21.35
C ALA A 38 -8.57 21.87 -22.56
N GLN A 39 -8.88 23.07 -23.08
CA GLN A 39 -8.09 23.69 -24.15
C GLN A 39 -6.65 24.05 -23.76
N ARG A 40 -6.34 24.20 -22.47
CA ARG A 40 -4.96 24.45 -22.02
C ARG A 40 -4.07 23.22 -22.19
N ARG A 41 -4.66 22.03 -22.15
CA ARG A 41 -4.00 20.73 -22.25
C ARG A 41 -4.85 19.79 -23.12
N PRO A 42 -4.94 20.02 -24.43
CA PRO A 42 -5.90 19.32 -25.29
C PRO A 42 -5.56 17.84 -25.44
N MET A 43 -6.58 16.97 -25.40
CA MET A 43 -6.42 15.55 -25.63
C MET A 43 -6.04 15.27 -27.11
N PRO A 44 -4.95 14.53 -27.37
CA PRO A 44 -4.56 14.15 -28.73
C PRO A 44 -5.52 13.11 -29.31
N ASP A 45 -5.55 12.99 -30.64
CA ASP A 45 -6.44 12.06 -31.35
C ASP A 45 -6.16 10.59 -31.03
N ARG A 46 -4.90 10.26 -30.74
CA ARG A 46 -4.44 8.94 -30.31
C ARG A 46 -3.39 9.14 -29.24
N PHE A 47 -3.49 8.35 -28.19
CA PHE A 47 -2.49 8.29 -27.13
C PHE A 47 -2.45 6.90 -26.52
N THR A 48 -1.31 6.59 -25.91
CA THR A 48 -1.12 5.49 -24.98
C THR A 48 -1.12 6.04 -23.56
N VAL A 49 -1.56 5.25 -22.57
CA VAL A 49 -1.45 5.68 -21.17
C VAL A 49 -0.01 5.48 -20.71
N ASP A 50 0.77 6.55 -20.60
CA ASP A 50 2.18 6.52 -20.19
C ASP A 50 2.56 7.70 -19.27
N GLU A 51 3.80 7.69 -18.78
CA GLU A 51 4.36 8.70 -17.86
C GLU A 51 4.54 10.10 -18.48
N THR A 52 4.40 10.24 -19.81
CA THR A 52 4.54 11.54 -20.50
C THR A 52 3.21 12.26 -20.72
N ASN A 53 2.10 11.59 -20.40
CA ASN A 53 0.78 12.13 -20.62
C ASN A 53 0.48 13.32 -19.72
N ASP A 54 0.07 14.43 -20.33
CA ASP A 54 -0.50 15.57 -19.62
C ASP A 54 -1.61 16.21 -20.49
N PHE A 55 -2.82 15.67 -20.40
CA PHE A 55 -3.95 16.18 -21.16
C PHE A 55 -5.30 15.99 -20.47
N LEU A 56 -6.25 16.80 -20.92
CA LEU A 56 -7.59 16.92 -20.41
C LEU A 56 -8.59 16.63 -21.54
N GLY A 57 -9.48 15.69 -21.29
CA GLY A 57 -10.59 15.34 -22.15
C GLY A 57 -11.91 15.73 -21.50
N ILE A 58 -12.87 16.17 -22.32
CA ILE A 58 -14.26 16.31 -21.90
C ILE A 58 -15.11 15.48 -22.84
N ARG A 59 -15.94 14.63 -22.24
CA ARG A 59 -16.95 13.83 -22.90
C ARG A 59 -18.32 14.24 -22.38
N LEU A 60 -19.27 14.44 -23.29
CA LEU A 60 -20.67 14.64 -22.93
C LEU A 60 -21.45 13.42 -23.39
N LEU A 61 -22.16 12.78 -22.46
CA LEU A 61 -22.94 11.57 -22.71
C LEU A 61 -24.42 11.96 -22.84
N GLU A 62 -25.10 11.36 -23.80
CA GLU A 62 -26.53 11.54 -23.99
C GLU A 62 -27.33 10.81 -22.91
N ARG A 63 -28.22 11.51 -22.20
CA ARG A 63 -29.06 10.90 -21.16
C ARG A 63 -30.02 9.88 -21.78
N GLY A 64 -29.82 8.60 -21.45
CA GLY A 64 -30.66 7.49 -21.96
C GLY A 64 -30.33 7.07 -23.40
N GLY A 65 -29.27 7.61 -24.00
CA GLY A 65 -28.79 7.23 -25.33
C GLY A 65 -27.40 6.62 -25.29
N ASN A 66 -26.91 6.17 -26.45
CA ASN A 66 -25.52 5.72 -26.64
C ASN A 66 -24.65 6.81 -27.29
N GLY A 67 -25.19 8.02 -27.44
CA GLY A 67 -24.50 9.17 -28.00
C GLY A 67 -23.39 9.66 -27.07
N ARG A 68 -22.18 9.83 -27.62
CA ARG A 68 -21.05 10.46 -26.92
C ARG A 68 -20.47 11.58 -27.76
N PHE A 69 -20.31 12.75 -27.14
CA PHE A 69 -19.63 13.90 -27.70
C PHE A 69 -18.24 14.01 -27.09
N ILE A 70 -17.20 14.09 -27.90
CA ILE A 70 -15.83 14.35 -27.46
C ILE A 70 -15.50 15.80 -27.81
N PHE A 71 -15.24 16.60 -26.79
CA PHE A 71 -14.89 18.00 -26.92
C PHE A 71 -13.57 18.20 -27.67
N SER A 72 -13.51 19.25 -28.52
CA SER A 72 -12.27 19.66 -29.20
C SER A 72 -11.95 21.13 -28.98
N LYS A 73 -12.93 22.03 -29.19
CA LYS A 73 -12.72 23.47 -29.02
C LYS A 73 -13.99 24.22 -28.61
N ILE A 74 -13.81 25.35 -27.95
CA ILE A 74 -14.87 26.34 -27.69
C ILE A 74 -14.98 27.27 -28.89
N GLU A 75 -16.21 27.52 -29.34
CA GLU A 75 -16.55 28.54 -30.32
C GLU A 75 -17.58 29.52 -29.72
N LYS A 76 -17.82 30.67 -30.39
CA LYS A 76 -18.75 31.68 -29.88
C LYS A 76 -20.14 31.07 -29.72
N GLY A 77 -20.60 30.94 -28.48
CA GLY A 77 -21.93 30.43 -28.14
C GLY A 77 -22.02 28.95 -27.80
N GLY A 78 -20.92 28.17 -27.81
CA GLY A 78 -21.00 26.74 -27.49
C GLY A 78 -19.68 25.96 -27.62
N MET A 79 -19.81 24.65 -27.78
CA MET A 79 -18.70 23.72 -27.90
C MET A 79 -18.73 22.99 -29.24
N LYS A 80 -17.58 22.87 -29.89
CA LYS A 80 -17.39 22.05 -31.09
C LYS A 80 -16.57 20.80 -30.74
N GLY A 81 -16.97 19.67 -31.30
CA GLY A 81 -16.34 18.39 -31.04
C GLY A 81 -16.84 17.31 -31.99
N ARG A 82 -16.46 16.06 -31.71
CA ARG A 82 -16.86 14.89 -32.49
C ARG A 82 -17.99 14.16 -31.77
N TRP A 83 -19.08 13.92 -32.48
CA TRP A 83 -20.21 13.12 -32.02
C TRP A 83 -20.09 11.70 -32.55
N TYR A 84 -20.31 10.72 -31.67
CA TYR A 84 -20.41 9.31 -32.01
C TYR A 84 -21.79 8.82 -31.61
N ALA A 85 -22.56 8.31 -32.57
CA ALA A 85 -23.91 7.78 -32.33
C ALA A 85 -23.91 6.36 -31.70
N GLY A 86 -22.74 5.80 -31.39
CA GLY A 86 -22.57 4.49 -30.78
C GLY A 86 -21.12 4.02 -30.79
N ASN A 87 -20.90 2.74 -30.45
CA ASN A 87 -19.56 2.19 -30.23
C ASN A 87 -18.67 2.15 -31.49
N ASN A 88 -19.26 2.03 -32.69
CA ASN A 88 -18.56 1.90 -33.98
C ASN A 88 -19.02 2.90 -35.07
N ALA A 89 -19.70 3.98 -34.69
CA ALA A 89 -20.12 4.99 -35.66
C ALA A 89 -18.95 5.93 -36.02
N ASP A 90 -18.84 6.31 -37.29
CA ASP A 90 -17.87 7.32 -37.71
C ASP A 90 -18.12 8.66 -36.99
N PRO A 91 -17.05 9.35 -36.55
CA PRO A 91 -17.20 10.62 -35.87
C PRO A 91 -17.76 11.69 -36.82
N VAL A 92 -18.84 12.35 -36.41
CA VAL A 92 -19.38 13.52 -37.10
C VAL A 92 -19.04 14.77 -36.30
N GLU A 93 -18.52 15.81 -36.96
CA GLU A 93 -18.34 17.09 -36.28
C GLU A 93 -19.70 17.67 -35.89
N ARG A 94 -19.85 18.01 -34.61
CA ARG A 94 -21.09 18.59 -34.07
C ARG A 94 -20.78 19.83 -33.25
N PHE A 95 -21.66 20.81 -33.34
CA PHE A 95 -21.67 21.98 -32.47
C PHE A 95 -22.82 21.85 -31.48
N ILE A 96 -22.53 22.02 -30.19
CA ILE A 96 -23.52 22.01 -29.11
C ILE A 96 -23.62 23.43 -28.54
N PRO A 97 -24.79 24.10 -28.68
CA PRO A 97 -25.03 25.40 -28.07
C PRO A 97 -24.87 25.38 -26.56
N LYS A 98 -24.46 26.50 -25.96
CA LYS A 98 -24.30 26.65 -24.51
C LYS A 98 -25.56 26.25 -23.73
N GLU A 99 -26.73 26.56 -24.29
CA GLU A 99 -28.04 26.32 -23.68
C GLU A 99 -28.37 24.83 -23.57
N ASP A 100 -27.85 24.01 -24.49
CA ASP A 100 -28.08 22.57 -24.55
C ASP A 100 -27.06 21.77 -23.71
N LEU A 101 -25.94 22.37 -23.29
CA LEU A 101 -24.92 21.67 -22.50
C LEU A 101 -25.46 20.99 -21.23
N PRO A 102 -26.36 21.61 -20.42
CA PRO A 102 -26.88 20.99 -19.20
C PRO A 102 -27.77 19.76 -19.42
N SER A 103 -28.23 19.49 -20.65
CA SER A 103 -29.02 18.28 -20.94
C SER A 103 -28.17 17.01 -21.05
N TYR A 104 -26.85 17.15 -21.17
CA TYR A 104 -25.91 16.03 -21.27
C TYR A 104 -25.26 15.70 -19.93
N ASP A 105 -24.91 14.44 -19.73
CA ASP A 105 -24.10 14.03 -18.58
C ASP A 105 -22.63 14.34 -18.85
N PHE A 106 -21.99 15.00 -17.89
CA PHE A 106 -20.61 15.44 -18.01
C PHE A 106 -19.66 14.33 -17.60
N GLN A 107 -18.60 14.13 -18.39
CA GLN A 107 -17.50 13.26 -18.04
C GLN A 107 -16.18 13.93 -18.41
N GLY A 108 -15.51 14.50 -17.41
CA GLY A 108 -14.15 15.00 -17.53
C GLY A 108 -13.16 13.87 -17.30
N GLU A 109 -12.16 13.78 -18.17
CA GLU A 109 -11.05 12.84 -18.04
C GLU A 109 -9.76 13.65 -17.93
N GLU A 110 -8.94 13.33 -16.93
CA GLU A 110 -7.59 13.87 -16.79
C GLU A 110 -6.60 12.72 -16.91
N PHE A 111 -5.61 12.88 -17.77
CA PHE A 111 -4.48 11.97 -17.90
C PHE A 111 -3.22 12.74 -17.49
N TYR A 112 -2.56 12.26 -16.44
CA TYR A 112 -1.40 12.92 -15.84
C TYR A 112 -0.35 11.89 -15.43
N HIS A 113 0.78 11.84 -16.13
CA HIS A 113 1.92 10.96 -15.90
C HIS A 113 1.53 9.50 -15.54
N GLY A 114 0.72 8.87 -16.38
CA GLY A 114 0.25 7.49 -16.20
C GLY A 114 -0.97 7.34 -15.28
N TYR A 115 -1.36 8.38 -14.54
CA TYR A 115 -2.61 8.41 -13.77
C TYR A 115 -3.77 8.84 -14.66
N SER A 116 -4.93 8.21 -14.45
CA SER A 116 -6.18 8.64 -15.08
C SER A 116 -7.22 8.96 -14.00
N GLY A 117 -7.78 10.15 -14.09
CA GLY A 117 -8.85 10.63 -13.23
C GLY A 117 -10.12 10.84 -14.03
N ARG A 118 -11.28 10.50 -13.44
CA ARG A 118 -12.59 10.73 -14.04
C ARG A 118 -13.45 11.57 -13.11
N ALA A 119 -14.08 12.60 -13.66
CA ALA A 119 -15.02 13.47 -12.97
C ALA A 119 -16.37 13.46 -13.69
N GLU A 120 -17.44 13.12 -12.96
CA GLU A 120 -18.81 13.05 -13.50
C GLU A 120 -19.53 14.40 -13.48
N ASN A 121 -18.87 15.44 -12.97
CA ASN A 121 -19.46 16.76 -12.81
C ASN A 121 -18.46 17.85 -13.23
N PRO A 122 -18.88 18.90 -13.96
CA PRO A 122 -17.99 20.00 -14.32
C PRO A 122 -17.35 20.69 -13.12
N TYR A 123 -18.03 20.81 -11.98
CA TYR A 123 -17.47 21.47 -10.80
C TYR A 123 -16.32 20.69 -10.18
N SER A 124 -16.48 19.35 -10.03
CA SER A 124 -15.42 18.51 -9.48
C SER A 124 -14.21 18.45 -10.43
N PHE A 125 -14.45 18.47 -11.74
CA PHE A 125 -13.39 18.59 -12.74
C PHE A 125 -12.61 19.91 -12.62
N ILE A 126 -13.30 21.05 -12.54
CA ILE A 126 -12.66 22.36 -12.39
C ILE A 126 -11.89 22.42 -11.07
N PHE A 127 -12.51 22.01 -9.96
CA PHE A 127 -11.89 22.05 -8.65
C PHE A 127 -10.68 21.14 -8.58
N GLY A 128 -10.80 19.89 -9.02
CA GLY A 128 -9.71 18.91 -9.00
C GLY A 128 -8.49 19.37 -9.80
N ASN A 129 -8.73 20.01 -10.95
CA ASN A 129 -7.67 20.57 -11.77
C ASN A 129 -7.03 21.82 -11.16
N THR A 130 -7.84 22.70 -10.55
CA THR A 130 -7.37 23.95 -9.95
C THR A 130 -6.54 23.69 -8.69
N VAL A 131 -6.96 22.73 -7.88
CA VAL A 131 -6.21 22.28 -6.69
C VAL A 131 -4.98 21.45 -7.08
N GLY A 132 -4.94 20.93 -8.31
CA GLY A 132 -3.87 20.05 -8.77
C GLY A 132 -3.89 18.72 -8.03
N LEU A 133 -5.07 18.12 -7.83
CA LEU A 133 -5.20 16.84 -7.12
C LEU A 133 -4.32 15.75 -7.75
N SER A 134 -4.29 15.66 -9.07
CA SER A 134 -3.46 14.69 -9.82
C SER A 134 -1.96 14.90 -9.57
N TRP A 135 -1.51 16.16 -9.55
CA TRP A 135 -0.14 16.50 -9.16
C TRP A 135 0.16 16.14 -7.70
N TYR A 136 -0.77 16.40 -6.78
CA TYR A 136 -0.62 16.04 -5.37
C TYR A 136 -0.49 14.52 -5.20
N TYR A 137 -1.33 13.73 -5.86
CA TYR A 137 -1.24 12.26 -5.82
C TYR A 137 0.09 11.75 -6.39
N GLU A 138 0.54 12.29 -7.53
CA GLU A 138 1.84 11.93 -8.12
C GLU A 138 3.01 12.26 -7.18
N LYS A 139 3.02 13.47 -6.60
CA LYS A 139 4.07 13.86 -5.64
C LYS A 139 4.01 13.05 -4.36
N TRP A 140 2.83 12.73 -3.88
CA TRP A 140 2.66 11.86 -2.73
C TRP A 140 3.18 10.45 -3.02
N ASP A 141 2.82 9.87 -4.17
CA ASP A 141 3.33 8.55 -4.57
C ASP A 141 4.84 8.57 -4.71
N THR A 142 5.40 9.54 -5.45
CA THR A 142 6.85 9.72 -5.61
C THR A 142 7.56 9.88 -4.27
N TRP A 143 6.99 10.65 -3.34
CA TRP A 143 7.54 10.82 -2.00
C TRP A 143 7.48 9.52 -1.19
N THR A 144 6.35 8.81 -1.21
CA THR A 144 6.22 7.52 -0.50
C THR A 144 7.15 6.46 -1.09
N GLN A 145 7.30 6.40 -2.41
CA GLN A 145 8.23 5.53 -3.10
C GLN A 145 9.68 5.91 -2.77
N GLY A 146 10.03 7.19 -2.78
CA GLY A 146 11.36 7.66 -2.39
C GLY A 146 11.69 7.37 -0.93
N ARG A 147 10.69 7.45 -0.04
CA ARG A 147 10.83 7.04 1.37
C ARG A 147 10.99 5.52 1.48
N PHE A 148 10.27 4.75 0.69
CA PHE A 148 10.38 3.29 0.65
C PHE A 148 11.75 2.85 0.12
N ASN A 149 12.25 3.48 -0.95
CA ASN A 149 13.56 3.19 -1.57
C ASN A 149 14.76 3.47 -0.66
N LYS A 150 14.58 4.27 0.41
CA LYS A 150 15.60 4.50 1.44
C LYS A 150 15.65 3.40 2.49
N ARG A 151 14.65 2.52 2.55
CA ARG A 151 14.62 1.40 3.48
C ARG A 151 15.38 0.24 2.85
N GLU A 152 16.28 -0.36 3.60
CA GLU A 152 16.86 -1.63 3.18
C GLU A 152 15.77 -2.71 3.19
N LEU A 153 15.66 -3.48 2.11
CA LEU A 153 14.85 -4.70 2.11
C LEU A 153 15.58 -5.73 2.94
N THR A 154 15.30 -5.76 4.25
CA THR A 154 15.84 -6.77 5.16
C THR A 154 15.48 -8.15 4.61
N ARG A 155 16.50 -8.85 4.13
CA ARG A 155 16.36 -10.20 3.58
C ARG A 155 15.84 -11.11 4.67
N GLN A 156 14.74 -11.78 4.39
CA GLN A 156 14.20 -12.78 5.29
C GLN A 156 15.02 -14.05 5.13
N ASP A 157 15.34 -14.68 6.26
CA ASP A 157 16.04 -15.96 6.24
C ASP A 157 15.14 -17.06 5.66
N ARG A 158 15.75 -18.13 5.16
CA ARG A 158 15.09 -19.31 4.59
C ARG A 158 13.95 -19.81 5.48
N MET A 159 14.18 -19.90 6.78
CA MET A 159 13.18 -20.40 7.72
C MET A 159 12.04 -19.41 7.99
N GLN A 160 12.30 -18.11 7.86
CA GLN A 160 11.26 -17.08 7.94
C GLN A 160 10.35 -17.14 6.72
N VAL A 161 10.91 -17.37 5.53
CA VAL A 161 10.12 -17.62 4.31
C VAL A 161 9.29 -18.88 4.46
N LEU A 162 9.88 -19.99 4.93
CA LEU A 162 9.12 -21.22 5.14
C LEU A 162 7.98 -21.04 6.16
N ARG A 163 8.22 -20.30 7.25
CA ARG A 163 7.19 -19.91 8.23
C ARG A 163 6.05 -19.11 7.58
N LEU A 164 6.37 -18.21 6.65
CA LEU A 164 5.37 -17.46 5.90
C LEU A 164 4.48 -18.40 5.07
N PHE A 165 5.07 -19.36 4.35
CA PHE A 165 4.30 -20.36 3.60
C PHE A 165 3.38 -21.15 4.51
N VAL A 166 3.88 -21.65 5.65
CA VAL A 166 3.03 -22.37 6.64
C VAL A 166 1.89 -21.50 7.16
N SER A 167 2.17 -20.24 7.50
CA SER A 167 1.15 -19.30 7.97
C SER A 167 0.09 -19.04 6.90
N LYS A 168 0.49 -18.86 5.64
CA LYS A 168 -0.43 -18.59 4.53
C LYS A 168 -1.23 -19.82 4.12
N THR A 169 -0.61 -20.99 4.11
CA THR A 169 -1.30 -22.26 3.87
C THR A 169 -2.29 -22.60 5.00
N SER A 170 -2.05 -22.11 6.22
CA SER A 170 -2.99 -22.26 7.34
C SER A 170 -4.23 -21.36 7.19
N GLU A 171 -4.11 -20.21 6.50
CA GLU A 171 -5.23 -19.34 6.15
C GLU A 171 -5.99 -19.85 4.91
N ASP A 172 -5.26 -20.35 3.92
CA ASP A 172 -5.77 -20.87 2.65
C ASP A 172 -5.04 -22.16 2.28
N THR A 173 -5.74 -23.30 2.31
CA THR A 173 -5.13 -24.62 2.10
C THR A 173 -4.54 -24.79 0.70
N ASP A 174 -5.06 -24.07 -0.30
CA ASP A 174 -4.61 -24.11 -1.68
C ASP A 174 -3.66 -22.94 -2.02
N PHE A 175 -2.99 -22.38 -1.00
CA PHE A 175 -2.08 -21.26 -1.18
C PHE A 175 -0.89 -21.61 -2.09
N GLU A 176 -0.88 -21.00 -3.26
CA GLU A 176 0.23 -21.02 -4.21
C GLU A 176 0.68 -19.60 -4.54
N VAL A 177 1.99 -19.37 -4.64
CA VAL A 177 2.51 -18.03 -4.92
C VAL A 177 3.70 -18.07 -5.86
N SER A 178 3.73 -17.13 -6.81
CA SER A 178 4.90 -16.89 -7.66
C SER A 178 5.96 -16.06 -6.94
N ILE A 179 7.16 -15.96 -7.50
CA ILE A 179 8.21 -15.09 -6.94
C ILE A 179 7.75 -13.63 -6.81
N LEU A 180 6.99 -13.12 -7.79
CA LEU A 180 6.45 -11.76 -7.75
C LEU A 180 5.39 -11.63 -6.65
N GLY A 181 4.51 -12.63 -6.50
CA GLY A 181 3.53 -12.65 -5.43
C GLY A 181 4.19 -12.72 -4.05
N LEU A 182 5.26 -13.50 -3.89
CA LEU A 182 6.03 -13.59 -2.65
C LEU A 182 6.64 -12.22 -2.29
N MET A 183 7.25 -11.56 -3.28
CA MET A 183 7.81 -10.22 -3.10
C MET A 183 6.75 -9.19 -2.71
N GLU A 184 5.55 -9.28 -3.29
CA GLU A 184 4.42 -8.44 -2.91
C GLU A 184 3.98 -8.70 -1.46
N ILE A 185 3.94 -9.95 -1.01
CA ILE A 185 3.59 -10.30 0.37
C ILE A 185 4.66 -9.80 1.36
N LEU A 186 5.95 -9.96 1.03
CA LEU A 186 7.06 -9.59 1.91
C LEU A 186 7.28 -8.08 2.00
N TYR A 187 7.17 -7.36 0.89
CA TYR A 187 7.63 -5.97 0.79
C TYR A 187 6.62 -5.01 0.14
N THR A 188 5.41 -5.47 -0.16
CA THR A 188 4.36 -4.73 -0.92
C THR A 188 4.72 -4.49 -2.40
N ARG A 189 3.73 -4.07 -3.19
CA ARG A 189 3.91 -3.71 -4.62
C ARG A 189 4.97 -2.66 -4.88
N ARG A 190 5.30 -1.81 -3.90
CA ARG A 190 6.33 -0.76 -4.04
C ARG A 190 7.74 -1.33 -4.21
N SER A 191 7.97 -2.57 -3.78
CA SER A 191 9.24 -3.29 -3.97
C SER A 191 9.61 -3.48 -5.44
N PHE A 192 8.62 -3.50 -6.35
CA PHE A 192 8.86 -3.65 -7.78
C PHE A 192 9.52 -2.44 -8.43
N ARG A 193 9.59 -1.29 -7.75
CA ARG A 193 10.30 -0.08 -8.23
C ARG A 193 11.53 0.23 -7.37
N HIS A 194 11.97 -0.73 -6.56
CA HIS A 194 13.11 -0.56 -5.67
C HIS A 194 14.44 -0.68 -6.44
N PRO A 195 15.46 0.16 -6.16
CA PRO A 195 16.75 0.10 -6.87
C PRO A 195 17.49 -1.25 -6.74
N HIS A 196 17.23 -1.98 -5.65
CA HIS A 196 17.81 -3.31 -5.40
C HIS A 196 16.82 -4.46 -5.65
N GLN A 197 15.78 -4.24 -6.46
CA GLN A 197 14.78 -5.26 -6.74
C GLN A 197 15.41 -6.51 -7.38
N GLU A 198 16.28 -6.35 -8.39
CA GLU A 198 16.87 -7.48 -9.12
C GLU A 198 17.69 -8.39 -8.21
N THR A 199 18.58 -7.80 -7.39
CA THR A 199 19.39 -8.58 -6.44
C THR A 199 18.55 -9.27 -5.38
N THR A 200 17.44 -8.65 -4.99
CA THR A 200 16.49 -9.24 -4.03
C THR A 200 15.71 -10.38 -4.67
N ASN A 201 15.24 -10.22 -5.91
CA ASN A 201 14.57 -11.28 -6.67
C ASN A 201 15.50 -12.48 -6.84
N ASN A 202 16.75 -12.28 -7.27
CA ASN A 202 17.71 -13.37 -7.44
C ASN A 202 17.97 -14.12 -6.12
N TYR A 203 18.04 -13.39 -5.00
CA TYR A 203 18.16 -14.00 -3.68
C TYR A 203 16.95 -14.89 -3.35
N TYR A 204 15.73 -14.39 -3.51
CA TYR A 204 14.53 -15.17 -3.22
C TYR A 204 14.30 -16.31 -4.20
N GLU A 205 14.74 -16.17 -5.45
CA GLU A 205 14.72 -17.26 -6.42
C GLU A 205 15.63 -18.40 -5.98
N LEU A 206 16.87 -18.10 -5.59
CA LEU A 206 17.80 -19.09 -5.05
C LEU A 206 17.26 -19.73 -3.77
N LEU A 207 16.68 -18.92 -2.88
CA LEU A 207 16.08 -19.39 -1.63
C LEU A 207 14.92 -20.36 -1.92
N LEU A 208 13.98 -19.99 -2.79
CA LEU A 208 12.84 -20.84 -3.17
C LEU A 208 13.31 -22.13 -3.84
N ARG A 209 14.27 -22.05 -4.77
CA ARG A 209 14.88 -23.25 -5.38
C ARG A 209 15.49 -24.16 -4.33
N SER A 210 16.18 -23.59 -3.33
CA SER A 210 16.78 -24.37 -2.24
C SER A 210 15.75 -25.02 -1.32
N LEU A 211 14.56 -24.44 -1.17
CA LEU A 211 13.44 -25.01 -0.43
C LEU A 211 12.72 -26.11 -1.23
N VAL A 212 12.69 -25.99 -2.56
CA VAL A 212 12.19 -27.06 -3.43
C VAL A 212 13.14 -28.25 -3.43
N ASP A 213 14.45 -28.00 -3.50
CA ASP A 213 15.49 -29.04 -3.52
C ASP A 213 15.51 -29.88 -2.22
N SER A 214 15.26 -29.25 -1.07
CA SER A 214 15.08 -29.97 0.21
C SER A 214 13.72 -30.65 0.36
N GLY A 215 12.80 -30.44 -0.57
CA GLY A 215 11.42 -30.90 -0.51
C GLY A 215 10.53 -30.12 0.45
N ASP A 216 10.98 -29.01 1.03
CA ASP A 216 10.18 -28.17 1.95
C ASP A 216 9.05 -27.43 1.21
N LEU A 217 9.29 -27.06 -0.03
CA LEU A 217 8.31 -26.50 -0.95
C LEU A 217 8.18 -27.42 -2.17
N SER A 218 7.08 -27.23 -2.87
CA SER A 218 6.82 -27.88 -4.13
C SER A 218 6.58 -26.82 -5.21
N ASN A 219 7.07 -27.05 -6.42
CA ASN A 219 6.83 -26.17 -7.54
C ASN A 219 5.68 -26.75 -8.36
N HIS A 220 4.47 -26.27 -8.09
CA HIS A 220 3.24 -26.68 -8.75
C HIS A 220 2.60 -25.42 -9.33
N GLY A 221 2.29 -25.45 -10.62
CA GLY A 221 1.66 -24.35 -11.33
C GLY A 221 1.74 -24.59 -12.82
N ASN A 222 0.78 -24.07 -13.57
CA ASN A 222 0.83 -24.06 -15.03
C ASN A 222 2.14 -23.35 -15.46
N ASN A 223 3.12 -24.13 -15.89
CA ASN A 223 4.48 -23.74 -16.32
C ASN A 223 5.57 -23.63 -15.22
N GLY A 224 5.36 -24.15 -14.01
CA GLY A 224 6.42 -24.21 -12.98
C GLY A 224 6.81 -22.85 -12.36
N VAL A 225 5.86 -21.91 -12.32
CA VAL A 225 6.06 -20.52 -11.88
C VAL A 225 5.52 -20.27 -10.46
N ALA A 226 4.82 -21.24 -9.86
CA ALA A 226 4.19 -21.11 -8.56
C ALA A 226 4.75 -22.13 -7.56
N TYR A 227 4.85 -21.70 -6.31
CA TYR A 227 5.39 -22.47 -5.20
C TYR A 227 4.29 -22.69 -4.18
N ALA A 228 4.22 -23.91 -3.66
CA ALA A 228 3.27 -24.34 -2.65
C ALA A 228 4.00 -25.07 -1.51
N LEU A 229 3.42 -25.06 -0.31
CA LEU A 229 3.98 -25.78 0.83
C LEU A 229 3.94 -27.30 0.59
N ALA A 230 5.08 -27.98 0.78
CA ALA A 230 5.12 -29.43 0.75
C ALA A 230 5.00 -30.01 2.18
N PRO A 231 4.56 -31.28 2.34
CA PRO A 231 4.43 -31.91 3.65
C PRO A 231 5.73 -31.91 4.49
N GLN A 232 6.88 -32.08 3.83
CA GLN A 232 8.19 -32.03 4.48
C GLN A 232 8.44 -30.66 5.14
N GLY A 233 7.99 -29.57 4.53
CA GLY A 233 8.19 -28.21 5.03
C GLY A 233 7.60 -27.99 6.43
N LEU A 234 6.46 -28.62 6.74
CA LEU A 234 5.88 -28.59 8.09
C LEU A 234 6.79 -29.28 9.11
N THR A 235 7.37 -30.43 8.76
CA THR A 235 8.28 -31.17 9.65
C THR A 235 9.60 -30.42 9.85
N THR A 236 10.12 -29.81 8.79
CA THR A 236 11.33 -28.99 8.85
C THR A 236 11.12 -27.78 9.75
N LEU A 237 10.01 -27.05 9.59
CA LEU A 237 9.71 -25.90 10.46
C LEU A 237 9.52 -26.33 11.92
N ALA A 238 8.77 -27.41 12.17
CA ALA A 238 8.54 -27.90 13.54
C ALA A 238 9.85 -28.33 14.23
N SER A 239 10.75 -29.01 13.51
CA SER A 239 12.05 -29.41 14.04
C SER A 239 12.95 -28.21 14.33
N TYR A 240 12.97 -27.22 13.44
CA TYR A 240 13.70 -25.97 13.64
C TYR A 240 13.19 -25.20 14.86
N GLU A 241 11.88 -25.01 15.01
CA GLU A 241 11.32 -24.30 16.15
C GLU A 241 11.63 -24.99 17.49
N LEU A 242 11.66 -26.32 17.49
CA LEU A 242 12.00 -27.10 18.66
C LEU A 242 13.48 -26.94 19.03
N GLU A 243 14.37 -26.93 18.05
CA GLU A 243 15.80 -26.70 18.27
C GLU A 243 16.07 -25.27 18.75
N GLU A 244 15.39 -24.27 18.19
CA GLU A 244 15.50 -22.87 18.62
C GLU A 244 15.06 -22.70 20.08
N ARG A 245 13.96 -23.37 20.48
CA ARG A 245 13.51 -23.38 21.88
C ARG A 245 14.56 -24.01 22.80
N ARG A 246 15.13 -25.16 22.42
CA ARG A 246 16.19 -25.82 23.19
C ARG A 246 17.42 -24.94 23.31
N HIS A 247 17.84 -24.29 22.23
CA HIS A 247 18.99 -23.38 22.25
C HIS A 247 18.75 -22.21 23.21
N HIS A 248 17.57 -21.58 23.13
CA HIS A 248 17.21 -20.49 24.03
C HIS A 248 17.15 -20.93 25.50
N ASP A 249 16.63 -22.12 25.78
CA ASP A 249 16.56 -22.66 27.15
C ASP A 249 17.95 -23.00 27.69
N ASN A 250 18.84 -23.55 26.86
CA ASN A 250 20.23 -23.78 27.21
C ASN A 250 20.96 -22.47 27.53
N LEU A 251 20.76 -21.40 26.75
CA LEU A 251 21.34 -20.09 27.02
C LEU A 251 20.84 -19.50 28.35
N LYS A 252 19.54 -19.62 28.63
CA LYS A 252 18.95 -19.22 29.92
C LYS A 252 19.56 -20.01 31.08
N GLN A 253 19.75 -21.32 30.91
CA GLN A 253 20.32 -22.19 31.94
C GLN A 253 21.80 -21.87 32.19
N GLN A 254 22.60 -21.69 31.14
CA GLN A 254 24.00 -21.27 31.26
C GLN A 254 24.13 -19.92 31.95
N GLY A 255 23.25 -18.96 31.64
CA GLY A 255 23.21 -17.67 32.33
C GLY A 255 22.90 -17.80 33.84
N ARG A 256 22.05 -18.75 34.24
CA ARG A 256 21.78 -19.04 35.66
C ARG A 256 22.99 -19.68 36.34
N ILE A 257 23.65 -20.64 35.68
CA ILE A 257 24.87 -21.28 36.20
C ILE A 257 25.97 -20.24 36.39
N GLY A 258 26.19 -19.36 35.41
CA GLY A 258 27.18 -18.29 35.51
C GLY A 258 26.94 -17.36 36.71
N LYS A 259 25.68 -17.01 36.98
CA LYS A 259 25.30 -16.24 38.18
C LYS A 259 25.63 -16.98 39.48
N LEU A 260 25.32 -18.27 39.55
CA LEU A 260 25.62 -19.09 40.73
C LEU A 260 27.13 -19.21 40.97
N THR A 261 27.92 -19.44 39.92
CA THR A 261 29.39 -19.49 40.00
C THR A 261 29.96 -18.16 40.48
N GLY A 262 29.42 -17.03 40.00
CA GLY A 262 29.81 -15.70 40.48
C GLY A 262 29.59 -15.52 41.99
N VAL A 263 28.46 -15.99 42.52
CA VAL A 263 28.18 -15.97 43.96
C VAL A 263 29.16 -16.85 44.74
N LEU A 264 29.48 -18.04 44.25
CA LEU A 264 30.45 -18.93 44.90
C LEU A 264 31.86 -18.34 44.95
N ILE A 265 32.31 -17.71 43.86
CA ILE A 265 33.60 -17.01 43.83
C ILE A 265 33.62 -15.87 44.85
N LEU A 266 32.53 -15.10 44.95
CA LEU A 266 32.41 -14.02 45.93
C LEU A 266 32.51 -14.54 47.38
N ILE A 267 31.80 -15.63 47.70
CA ILE A 267 31.86 -16.28 49.01
C ILE A 267 33.29 -16.76 49.31
N GLY A 268 33.94 -17.42 48.35
CA GLY A 268 35.32 -17.90 48.50
C GLY A 268 36.32 -16.75 48.76
N LEU A 269 36.16 -15.63 48.05
CA LEU A 269 36.97 -14.42 48.28
C LEU A 269 36.74 -13.84 49.67
N LEU A 270 35.48 -13.77 50.13
CA LEU A 270 35.14 -13.31 51.48
C LEU A 270 35.75 -14.20 52.57
N GLN A 271 35.71 -15.53 52.39
CA GLN A 271 36.33 -16.49 53.32
C GLN A 271 37.85 -16.34 53.37
N ALA A 272 38.50 -16.23 52.21
CA ALA A 272 39.94 -16.02 52.13
C ALA A 272 40.35 -14.71 52.79
N TRP A 273 39.59 -13.63 52.56
CA TRP A 273 39.81 -12.33 53.17
C TRP A 273 39.65 -12.37 54.70
N ALA A 274 38.56 -12.97 55.19
CA ALA A 274 38.32 -13.14 56.63
C ALA A 274 39.44 -13.95 57.31
N THR A 275 39.93 -15.01 56.66
CA THR A 275 41.02 -15.84 57.17
C THR A 275 42.34 -15.08 57.24
N TYR A 276 42.63 -14.22 56.25
CA TYR A 276 43.85 -13.41 56.23
C TYR A 276 43.91 -12.35 57.32
N TYR A 277 42.76 -11.76 57.70
CA TYR A 277 42.69 -10.72 58.73
C TYR A 277 42.32 -11.24 60.13
N ALA A 278 42.09 -12.55 60.29
CA ALA A 278 41.87 -13.16 61.60
C ALA A 278 43.21 -13.23 62.37
N PRO A 279 43.37 -12.52 63.51
CA PRO A 279 44.60 -12.54 64.28
C PRO A 279 44.67 -13.86 65.08
N GLY A 280 45.54 -14.77 64.66
CA GLY A 280 46.05 -15.92 65.44
C GLY A 280 45.05 -16.84 66.15
N GLY A 281 44.78 -18.02 65.58
CA GLY A 281 44.18 -19.17 66.28
C GLY A 281 43.51 -20.13 65.28
N ALA A 282 43.65 -21.45 65.30
CA ALA A 282 44.19 -22.37 66.29
C ALA A 282 44.94 -23.52 65.59
N ALA A 283 45.92 -24.10 66.28
CA ALA A 283 46.64 -25.29 65.82
C ALA A 283 45.70 -26.49 65.66
N VAL A 284 45.77 -27.16 64.51
CA VAL A 284 45.13 -28.46 64.26
C VAL A 284 45.68 -29.45 65.28
N THR A 285 44.87 -29.85 66.25
CA THR A 285 45.26 -30.87 67.23
C THR A 285 45.07 -32.24 66.60
N THR A 286 46.15 -32.83 66.08
CA THR A 286 46.18 -34.23 65.65
C THR A 286 46.05 -35.12 66.89
N THR A 287 44.87 -35.71 67.08
CA THR A 287 44.66 -36.76 68.08
C THR A 287 45.24 -38.07 67.53
N PRO A 288 46.19 -38.73 68.20
CA PRO A 288 46.69 -40.03 67.76
C PRO A 288 45.62 -41.10 68.01
N VAL A 289 45.33 -41.88 66.97
CA VAL A 289 44.46 -43.07 67.02
C VAL A 289 45.11 -44.10 67.94
N VAL A 290 44.47 -44.37 69.08
CA VAL A 290 44.83 -45.47 69.97
C VAL A 290 44.38 -46.79 69.33
N ALA A 291 45.34 -47.65 69.00
CA ALA A 291 45.10 -49.01 68.54
C ALA A 291 44.55 -49.87 69.70
N SER A 292 43.42 -50.54 69.45
CA SER A 292 42.84 -51.54 70.37
C SER A 292 43.49 -52.91 70.11
N PRO A 293 43.96 -53.63 71.14
CA PRO A 293 44.33 -55.04 70.99
C PRO A 293 43.07 -55.92 71.09
N ALA A 294 42.99 -56.93 70.22
CA ALA A 294 41.95 -57.95 70.19
C ALA A 294 42.21 -59.05 71.25
N PRO A 295 41.15 -59.71 71.77
CA PRO A 295 41.23 -61.10 72.22
C PRO A 295 40.99 -62.09 71.07
#